data_AF-A0AAW8I0B3-F1
#
_entry.id   AF-A0AAW8I0B3-F1
#
_cell.length_a   1.000
_cell.length_b   1.000
_cell.length_c   1.000
_cell.angle_alpha   90.00
_cell.angle_beta   90.00
_cell.angle_gamma   90.00
#
_symmetry.space_group_name_H-M   'P 1'
#
loop_
_entity.id
_entity.type
_entity.pdbx_description
1 polymer ?
#
loop_
_entity_poly.entity_id
_entity_poly.type
_entity_poly.pdbx_seq_one_letter_code
_entity_poly.pdbx_strand_id
1 'polypeptide(L)'
;GDMGQMVVTILSAVAQAERRRILERTNEGRQEAKLKGIKFGRRRTVDRNVVLTLHQKGTGATEIAHQLSIARSTVYKILEDERAS
;
A
#
# COMPACT_ATOMS: atom_id res chain seq x y z
N GLY A 1 -8.53 30.22 -34.19
CA GLY A 1 -8.51 29.88 -35.62
C GLY A 1 -8.39 28.39 -35.77
N ASP A 2 -9.00 27.83 -36.81
CA ASP A 2 -9.22 26.38 -36.99
C ASP A 2 -7.93 25.54 -36.93
N MET A 3 -6.81 26.09 -37.41
CA MET A 3 -5.49 25.46 -37.29
C MET A 3 -5.05 25.24 -35.83
N GLY A 4 -5.31 26.20 -34.94
CA GLY A 4 -4.98 26.07 -33.53
C GLY A 4 -5.79 24.96 -32.85
N GLN A 5 -7.07 24.84 -33.21
CA GLN A 5 -7.95 23.78 -32.69
C GLN A 5 -7.50 22.39 -33.17
N MET A 6 -7.10 22.28 -34.44
CA MET A 6 -6.58 21.03 -34.99
C MET A 6 -5.28 20.59 -34.29
N VAL A 7 -4.33 21.52 -34.09
CA VAL A 7 -3.06 21.25 -33.40
C VAL A 7 -3.30 20.79 -31.96
N VAL A 8 -4.18 21.47 -31.22
CA VAL A 8 -4.52 21.08 -29.85
C VAL A 8 -5.15 19.68 -29.81
N THR A 9 -6.00 19.34 -30.77
CA THR A 9 -6.66 18.03 -30.84
C THR A 9 -5.65 16.90 -31.08
N ILE A 10 -4.73 17.09 -32.04
CA ILE A 10 -3.69 16.10 -32.35
C ILE A 10 -2.77 15.90 -31.14
N LEU A 11 -2.31 16.98 -30.52
CA LEU A 11 -1.44 16.89 -29.34
C LEU A 11 -2.16 16.21 -28.16
N SER A 12 -3.45 16.49 -27.98
CA SER A 12 -4.27 15.83 -26.96
C SER A 12 -4.40 14.33 -27.22
N ALA A 13 -4.65 13.93 -28.47
CA ALA A 13 -4.76 12.53 -28.85
C ALA A 13 -3.44 11.77 -28.62
N VAL A 14 -2.30 12.37 -28.98
CA VAL A 14 -0.96 11.80 -28.74
C VAL A 14 -0.69 11.67 -27.24
N ALA A 15 -0.99 12.70 -26.44
CA ALA A 15 -0.80 12.66 -25.00
C ALA A 15 -1.65 11.56 -24.33
N GLN A 16 -2.89 11.37 -24.79
CA GLN A 16 -3.75 10.29 -24.32
C GLN A 16 -3.24 8.90 -24.71
N ALA A 17 -2.72 8.74 -25.92
CA ALA A 17 -2.12 7.48 -26.37
C ALA A 17 -0.90 7.12 -25.52
N GLU A 18 0.00 8.07 -25.27
CA GLU A 18 1.20 7.82 -24.46
C GLU A 18 0.86 7.53 -23.00
N ARG A 19 -0.13 8.25 -22.42
CA ARG A 19 -0.61 7.95 -21.06
C ARG A 19 -1.13 6.52 -20.94
N ARG A 20 -1.89 6.03 -21.92
CA ARG A 20 -2.37 4.63 -21.94
C ARG A 20 -1.21 3.65 -22.00
N ARG A 21 -0.23 3.89 -22.88
CA ARG A 21 0.96 3.05 -23.02
C ARG A 21 1.76 2.94 -21.72
N ILE A 22 1.95 4.05 -21.00
CA ILE A 22 2.64 4.06 -19.70
C ILE A 22 1.86 3.23 -18.67
N LEU A 23 0.53 3.38 -18.61
CA LEU A 23 -0.31 2.63 -17.69
C LEU A 23 -0.27 1.13 -17.97
N GLU A 24 -0.38 0.72 -19.23
CA GLU A 24 -0.28 -0.68 -19.66
C GLU A 24 1.03 -1.30 -19.21
N ARG A 25 2.17 -0.68 -19.55
CA ARG A 25 3.51 -1.16 -19.16
C ARG A 25 3.70 -1.22 -17.65
N THR A 26 3.21 -0.21 -16.92
CA THR A 26 3.30 -0.20 -15.45
C THR A 26 2.46 -1.31 -14.83
N ASN A 27 1.29 -1.60 -15.40
CA ASN A 27 0.43 -2.68 -14.95
C ASN A 27 1.06 -4.04 -15.22
N GLU A 28 1.59 -4.27 -16.42
CA GLU A 28 2.33 -5.48 -16.79
C GLU A 28 3.47 -5.75 -15.82
N GLY A 29 4.35 -4.76 -15.59
CA GLY A 29 5.45 -4.88 -14.64
C GLY A 29 4.98 -5.12 -13.21
N ARG A 30 3.87 -4.50 -12.79
CA ARG A 30 3.28 -4.75 -11.47
C ARG A 30 2.80 -6.19 -11.34
N GLN A 31 2.16 -6.76 -12.36
CA GLN A 31 1.70 -8.16 -12.34
C GLN A 31 2.88 -9.13 -12.29
N GLU A 32 3.91 -8.90 -13.10
CA GLU A 32 5.12 -9.71 -13.08
C GLU A 32 5.80 -9.69 -11.70
N ALA A 33 5.92 -8.50 -11.09
CA ALA A 33 6.46 -8.36 -9.74
C ALA A 33 5.61 -9.08 -8.68
N LYS A 34 4.27 -9.07 -8.80
CA LYS A 34 3.40 -9.85 -7.92
C LYS A 34 3.62 -11.36 -8.09
N LEU A 35 3.78 -11.84 -9.32
CA LEU A 35 4.07 -13.25 -9.62
C LEU A 35 5.44 -13.67 -9.06
N LYS A 36 6.42 -12.78 -9.10
CA LYS A 36 7.73 -12.95 -8.45
C LYS A 36 7.67 -12.89 -6.92
N GLY A 37 6.49 -12.70 -6.33
CA GLY A 37 6.29 -12.66 -4.88
C GLY A 37 6.71 -11.34 -4.22
N ILE A 38 6.95 -10.28 -5.00
CA ILE A 38 7.30 -8.97 -4.45
C ILE A 38 6.10 -8.42 -3.67
N LYS A 39 6.28 -8.19 -2.37
CA LYS A 39 5.25 -7.60 -1.53
C LYS A 39 5.17 -6.09 -1.76
N PHE A 40 4.04 -5.67 -2.30
CA PHE A 40 3.71 -4.26 -2.49
C PHE A 40 3.21 -3.59 -1.20
N GLY A 41 3.19 -2.26 -1.20
CA GLY A 41 2.70 -1.45 -0.10
C GLY A 41 3.77 -1.12 0.93
N ARG A 42 3.37 -0.43 2.00
CA ARG A 42 4.27 -0.03 3.08
C ARG A 42 4.80 -1.29 3.78
N ARG A 43 6.12 -1.39 3.92
CA ARG A 43 6.74 -2.45 4.72
C ARG A 43 6.22 -2.39 6.15
N ARG A 44 5.90 -3.55 6.72
CA ARG A 44 5.49 -3.64 8.13
C ARG A 44 6.67 -3.21 9.00
N THR A 45 6.44 -2.24 9.88
CA THR A 45 7.47 -1.71 10.79
C THR A 45 7.43 -2.38 12.16
N VAL A 46 6.30 -2.98 12.53
CA VAL A 46 6.04 -3.54 13.85
C VAL A 46 6.08 -5.06 13.78
N ASP A 47 6.80 -5.68 14.70
CA ASP A 47 6.77 -7.12 14.91
C ASP A 47 5.47 -7.50 15.65
N ARG A 48 4.62 -8.27 14.97
CA ARG A 48 3.33 -8.73 15.52
C ARG A 48 3.53 -9.74 16.64
N ASN A 49 4.59 -10.55 16.59
CA ASN A 49 4.84 -11.59 17.58
C ASN A 49 5.12 -10.97 18.95
N VAL A 50 5.84 -9.84 19.00
CA VAL A 50 6.10 -9.12 20.25
C VAL A 50 4.80 -8.57 20.84
N VAL A 51 3.91 -8.01 20.00
CA VAL A 51 2.59 -7.54 20.45
C VAL A 51 1.74 -8.69 21.02
N LEU A 52 1.70 -9.82 20.30
CA LEU A 52 0.91 -10.99 20.71
C LEU A 52 1.44 -11.62 22.00
N THR A 53 2.76 -11.77 22.12
CA THR A 53 3.38 -12.33 23.34
C THR A 53 3.17 -11.43 24.56
N LEU A 54 3.25 -10.10 24.42
CA LEU A 54 2.94 -9.18 25.51
C LEU A 54 1.46 -9.24 25.90
N HIS A 55 0.56 -9.33 24.92
CA HIS A 55 -0.86 -9.48 25.18
C HIS A 55 -1.19 -10.82 25.89
N GLN A 56 -0.55 -11.92 25.47
CA GLN A 56 -0.69 -13.23 26.12
C GLN A 56 -0.16 -13.23 27.57
N LYS A 57 0.85 -12.41 27.88
CA LYS A 57 1.34 -12.18 29.24
C LYS A 57 0.38 -11.33 30.10
N GLY A 58 -0.75 -10.89 29.56
CA GLY A 58 -1.73 -10.06 30.25
C GLY A 58 -1.42 -8.55 30.23
N THR A 59 -0.43 -8.11 29.45
CA THR A 59 -0.13 -6.68 29.30
C THR A 59 -1.26 -5.98 28.53
N GLY A 60 -1.78 -4.87 29.08
CA GLY A 60 -2.86 -4.11 28.45
C GLY A 60 -2.43 -3.42 27.16
N ALA A 61 -3.36 -3.23 26.22
CA ALA A 61 -3.07 -2.66 24.90
C ALA A 61 -2.45 -1.25 24.92
N THR A 62 -2.81 -0.42 25.91
CA THR A 62 -2.21 0.90 26.12
C THR A 62 -0.75 0.81 26.53
N GLU A 63 -0.43 -0.10 27.43
CA GLU A 63 0.94 -0.33 27.92
C GLU A 63 1.83 -0.86 26.79
N ILE A 64 1.32 -1.81 25.99
CA ILE A 64 2.02 -2.34 24.80
C ILE A 64 2.31 -1.22 23.79
N ALA A 65 1.34 -0.33 23.56
CA ALA A 65 1.49 0.81 22.66
C ALA A 65 2.62 1.75 23.12
N HIS A 66 2.70 2.04 24.42
CA HIS A 66 3.78 2.84 25.00
C HIS A 66 5.13 2.14 24.90
N GLN A 67 5.23 0.87 25.30
CA GLN A 67 6.48 0.10 25.28
C GLN A 67 7.06 -0.03 23.87
N LEU A 68 6.22 -0.24 22.87
CA LEU A 68 6.64 -0.40 21.47
C LEU A 68 6.65 0.92 20.68
N SER A 69 6.28 2.04 21.31
CA SER A 69 6.16 3.36 20.65
C SER A 69 5.30 3.33 19.39
N ILE A 70 4.16 2.64 19.46
CA ILE A 70 3.18 2.52 18.38
C ILE A 70 1.83 3.08 18.81
N ALA A 71 1.00 3.47 17.83
CA ALA A 71 -0.36 3.90 18.14
C ALA A 71 -1.19 2.72 18.70
N ARG A 72 -2.04 2.98 19.69
CA ARG A 72 -3.00 2.01 20.25
C ARG A 72 -3.85 1.34 19.17
N SER A 73 -4.22 2.08 18.13
CA SER A 73 -4.96 1.55 16.98
C SER A 73 -4.19 0.46 16.23
N THR A 74 -2.86 0.51 16.21
CA THR A 74 -2.01 -0.53 15.60
C THR A 74 -2.02 -1.79 16.44
N VAL A 75 -1.98 -1.66 17.77
CA VAL A 75 -2.10 -2.81 18.70
C VAL A 75 -3.43 -3.54 18.48
N TYR A 76 -4.56 -2.81 18.53
CA TYR A 76 -5.87 -3.44 18.34
C TYR A 76 -6.03 -4.06 16.96
N LYS A 77 -5.54 -3.41 15.89
CA LYS A 77 -5.54 -4.00 14.54
C LYS A 77 -4.77 -5.31 14.48
N ILE A 78 -3.62 -5.42 15.16
CA ILE A 78 -2.85 -6.67 15.19
C ILE A 78 -3.62 -7.76 15.94
N LEU A 79 -4.27 -7.42 17.07
CA LEU A 79 -5.08 -8.36 17.83
C LEU A 79 -6.34 -8.82 17.10
N GLU A 80 -6.96 -7.93 16.31
CA GLU A 80 -8.12 -8.24 15.48
C GLU A 80 -7.73 -9.11 14.27
N ASP A 81 -6.64 -8.76 13.57
CA ASP A 81 -6.07 -9.56 12.48
C ASP A 81 -5.76 -11.00 12.95
N GLU A 82 -5.25 -11.17 14.17
CA GLU A 82 -4.94 -12.50 14.75
C GLU A 82 -6.22 -13.30 15.05
N ARG A 83 -7.28 -12.65 15.52
CA ARG A 83 -8.58 -13.33 15.77
C ARG A 83 -9.28 -13.75 14.48
N ALA A 84 -9.04 -13.03 13.39
CA ALA A 84 -9.63 -13.28 12.09
C ALA A 84 -8.82 -14.26 11.23
N SER A 85 -7.57 -14.54 11.62
CA SER A 85 -6.68 -15.51 10.97
C SER A 85 -6.89 -16.92 11.55
#